data_AF-A0A3M0XKK7-F1
#
_entry.id   AF-A0A3M0XKK7-F1
#
_cell.length_a   1.000
_cell.length_b   1.000
_cell.length_c   1.000
_cell.angle_alpha   90.00
_cell.angle_beta   90.00
_cell.angle_gamma   90.00
#
_symmetry.space_group_name_H-M   'P 1'
#
loop_
_entity.id
_entity.type
_entity.pdbx_description
1 polymer ?
#
loop_
_entity_poly.entity_id
_entity_poly.type
_entity_poly.pdbx_seq_one_letter_code
_entity_poly.pdbx_strand_id
1 'polypeptide(L)'
;MSKSTYEKIVERKKKLAEERTTRVVFARTSDMHLLLNLASWADKAISMLRNGAGIKYDPVEVFGLIQKYHDKLRELHEITEELCQKAGIEYKPSRFFSNGSGEKSKLDQ
;
A
#
# COMPACT_ATOMS: atom_id res chain seq x y z
N MET A 1 -14.20 -0.59 25.29
CA MET A 1 -12.93 0.19 25.27
C MET A 1 -12.58 0.56 26.70
N SER A 2 -11.33 0.39 27.14
CA SER A 2 -10.93 0.84 28.48
C SER A 2 -11.01 2.36 28.58
N LYS A 3 -11.43 2.91 29.74
CA LYS A 3 -11.55 4.36 29.97
C LYS A 3 -10.31 5.14 29.51
N SER A 4 -9.12 4.57 29.70
CA SER A 4 -7.85 5.23 29.33
C SER A 4 -7.63 5.39 27.83
N THR A 5 -8.19 4.51 27.00
CA THR A 5 -8.03 4.61 25.53
C THR A 5 -8.95 5.68 24.96
N TYR A 6 -10.16 5.78 25.51
CA TYR A 6 -11.11 6.83 25.14
C TYR A 6 -10.58 8.22 25.51
N GLU A 7 -10.05 8.37 26.73
CA GLU A 7 -9.46 9.62 27.21
C GLU A 7 -8.30 10.09 26.30
N LYS A 8 -7.40 9.18 25.92
CA LYS A 8 -6.31 9.47 24.97
C LYS A 8 -6.81 9.93 23.60
N ILE A 9 -7.89 9.34 23.10
CA ILE A 9 -8.49 9.73 21.81
C ILE A 9 -9.08 11.14 21.90
N VAL A 10 -9.78 11.45 23.00
CA VAL A 10 -10.38 12.77 23.23
C VAL A 10 -9.30 13.84 23.35
N GLU A 11 -8.25 13.58 24.13
CA GLU A 11 -7.13 14.49 24.32
C GLU A 11 -6.40 14.78 23.00
N ARG A 12 -6.16 13.74 22.19
CA ARG A 12 -5.59 13.91 20.85
C ARG A 12 -6.47 14.77 19.93
N LYS A 13 -7.79 14.56 19.95
CA LYS A 13 -8.74 15.35 19.15
C LYS A 13 -8.76 16.82 19.58
N LYS A 14 -8.70 17.09 20.89
CA LYS A 14 -8.61 18.45 21.43
C LYS A 14 -7.33 19.14 20.97
N LYS A 15 -6.18 18.48 21.14
CA LYS A 15 -4.88 19.00 20.71
C LYS A 15 -4.86 19.34 19.22
N LEU A 16 -5.40 18.46 18.37
CA LEU A 16 -5.52 18.73 16.93
C LEU A 16 -6.45 19.92 16.63
N ALA A 17 -7.54 20.07 17.38
CA ALA A 17 -8.48 21.19 17.20
C ALA A 17 -7.89 22.54 17.61
N GLU A 18 -6.90 22.57 18.50
CA GLU A 18 -6.19 23.77 18.93
C GLU A 18 -5.13 24.24 17.92
N GLU A 19 -4.69 23.38 17.00
CA GLU A 19 -3.70 23.73 15.99
C GLU A 19 -4.26 24.73 14.96
N ARG A 20 -3.50 25.81 14.69
CA ARG A 20 -3.90 26.90 13.78
C ARG A 20 -4.24 26.44 12.35
N THR A 21 -3.68 25.31 11.92
CA THR A 21 -3.87 24.74 10.58
C THR A 21 -5.07 23.79 10.48
N THR A 22 -5.70 23.45 11.61
CA THR A 22 -6.78 22.47 11.66
C THR A 22 -8.14 23.17 11.68
N ARG A 23 -9.11 22.62 10.95
CA ARG A 23 -10.50 23.05 10.99
C ARG A 23 -11.38 21.89 11.44
N VAL A 24 -12.18 22.12 12.47
CA VAL A 24 -13.18 21.15 12.94
C VAL A 24 -14.51 21.44 12.25
N VAL A 25 -15.08 20.44 11.59
CA VAL A 25 -16.38 20.54 10.90
C VAL A 25 -17.38 19.63 11.60
N PHE A 26 -18.52 20.18 11.99
CA PHE A 26 -19.63 19.40 12.52
C PHE A 26 -20.49 18.85 11.37
N ALA A 27 -20.53 17.53 11.23
CA ALA A 27 -21.44 16.87 10.30
C ALA A 27 -22.77 16.59 11.02
N ARG A 28 -23.86 17.20 10.54
CA ARG A 28 -25.21 17.04 11.12
C ARG A 28 -25.87 15.71 10.72
N THR A 29 -25.47 15.13 9.58
CA THR A 29 -26.01 13.88 9.02
C THR A 29 -24.89 12.88 8.71
N SER A 30 -25.24 11.59 8.67
CA SER A 30 -24.31 10.52 8.30
C SER A 30 -23.65 10.75 6.93
N ASP A 31 -24.42 11.25 5.97
CA ASP A 31 -23.98 11.43 4.59
C ASP A 31 -22.88 12.49 4.46
N MET A 32 -22.89 13.48 5.36
CA MET A 32 -21.82 14.48 5.43
C MET A 32 -20.47 13.86 5.82
N HIS A 33 -20.44 12.81 6.63
CA HIS A 33 -19.19 12.10 6.93
C HIS A 33 -18.63 11.42 5.68
N LEU A 34 -19.50 10.82 4.85
CA LEU A 34 -19.09 10.20 3.61
C LEU A 34 -18.53 11.24 2.63
N LEU A 35 -19.21 12.37 2.47
CA LEU A 35 -18.76 13.46 1.61
C LEU A 35 -17.41 14.04 2.04
N LEU A 36 -17.20 14.24 3.34
CA LEU A 36 -15.91 14.70 3.89
C LEU A 36 -14.78 13.70 3.59
N ASN A 37 -15.06 12.40 3.71
CA ASN A 37 -14.08 11.37 3.36
C ASN A 37 -13.75 11.36 1.87
N LEU A 38 -14.76 11.44 1.00
CA LEU A 38 -14.58 11.51 -0.45
C LEU A 38 -13.76 12.73 -0.85
N ALA A 39 -14.05 13.90 -0.29
CA ALA A 39 -13.30 15.12 -0.54
C ALA A 39 -11.82 14.98 -0.10
N SER A 40 -11.57 14.36 1.06
CA SER A 40 -10.21 14.10 1.55
C SER A 40 -9.43 13.12 0.65
N TRP A 41 -10.09 12.08 0.15
CA TRP A 41 -9.47 11.14 -0.79
C TRP A 41 -9.20 11.79 -2.15
N ALA A 42 -10.12 12.61 -2.66
CA ALA A 42 -9.94 13.34 -3.90
C ALA A 42 -8.77 14.33 -3.82
N ASP A 43 -8.66 15.09 -2.73
CA ASP A 43 -7.54 16.03 -2.53
C ASP A 43 -6.19 15.30 -2.47
N LYS A 44 -6.13 14.16 -1.78
CA LYS A 44 -4.94 13.29 -1.80
C LYS A 44 -4.63 12.80 -3.19
N ALA A 45 -5.61 12.33 -3.95
CA ALA A 45 -5.42 11.85 -5.32
C ALA A 45 -4.90 12.96 -6.24
N ILE A 46 -5.50 14.15 -6.19
CA ILE A 46 -5.06 15.32 -6.95
C ILE A 46 -3.63 15.71 -6.57
N SER A 47 -3.31 15.71 -5.28
CA SER A 47 -1.95 15.99 -4.80
C SER A 47 -0.94 14.95 -5.29
N MET A 48 -1.30 13.66 -5.27
CA MET A 48 -0.47 12.58 -5.81
C MET A 48 -0.22 12.75 -7.32
N LEU A 49 -1.27 13.04 -8.09
CA LEU A 49 -1.17 13.31 -9.53
C LEU A 49 -0.29 14.54 -9.80
N ARG A 50 -0.51 15.65 -9.08
CA ARG A 50 0.26 16.89 -9.23
C ARG A 50 1.74 16.72 -8.88
N ASN A 51 2.04 15.92 -7.85
CA ASN A 51 3.43 15.67 -7.40
C ASN A 51 4.13 14.56 -8.22
N GLY A 52 3.48 14.01 -9.24
CA GLY A 52 4.01 12.93 -10.06
C GLY A 52 4.23 11.64 -9.27
N ALA A 53 3.51 11.45 -8.16
CA ALA A 53 3.50 10.19 -7.40
C ALA A 53 2.74 9.14 -8.22
N GLY A 54 3.41 8.60 -9.24
CA GLY A 54 2.91 7.56 -10.14
C GLY A 54 3.25 7.75 -11.62
N ILE A 55 3.56 8.98 -12.06
CA ILE A 55 3.81 9.30 -13.48
C ILE A 55 4.91 10.36 -13.57
N LYS A 56 6.15 10.02 -13.19
CA LYS A 56 7.34 10.87 -13.47
C LYS A 56 8.07 10.47 -14.75
N TYR A 57 7.64 9.39 -15.36
CA TYR A 57 8.31 8.75 -16.47
C TYR A 57 7.24 8.24 -17.44
N ASP A 58 7.58 8.17 -18.71
CA ASP A 58 6.68 7.64 -19.73
C ASP A 58 6.28 6.19 -19.37
N PRO A 59 4.98 5.86 -19.28
CA PRO A 59 4.53 4.51 -18.90
C PRO A 59 5.14 3.40 -19.77
N VAL A 60 5.41 3.70 -21.05
CA VAL A 60 6.01 2.75 -22.00
C VAL A 60 7.47 2.47 -21.67
N GLU A 61 8.24 3.50 -21.33
CA GLU A 61 9.66 3.36 -20.95
C GLU A 61 9.83 2.65 -19.59
N VAL A 62 8.95 2.93 -18.61
CA VAL A 62 9.06 2.32 -17.27
C VAL A 62 8.59 0.89 -17.23
N PHE A 63 7.60 0.50 -18.05
CA PHE A 63 7.10 -0.86 -18.06
C PHE A 63 8.22 -1.88 -18.34
N GLY A 64 9.11 -1.56 -19.29
CA GLY A 64 10.27 -2.42 -19.58
C GLY A 64 11.26 -2.53 -18.41
N LEU A 65 11.46 -1.47 -17.63
CA LEU A 65 12.32 -1.49 -16.43
C LEU A 65 11.67 -2.25 -15.27
N ILE A 66 10.37 -2.10 -15.08
CA ILE A 66 9.59 -2.85 -14.08
C ILE A 66 9.67 -4.35 -14.39
N GLN A 67 9.51 -4.74 -15.66
CA GLN A 67 9.61 -6.15 -16.06
C GLN A 67 10.99 -6.73 -15.77
N LYS A 68 12.07 -6.01 -16.15
CA LYS A 68 13.45 -6.39 -15.81
C LYS A 68 13.69 -6.51 -14.30
N TYR A 69 13.10 -5.62 -13.51
CA TYR A 69 13.16 -5.70 -12.04
C TYR A 69 12.49 -6.96 -11.50
N HIS A 70 11.32 -7.32 -12.02
CA HIS A 70 10.64 -8.56 -11.64
C HIS A 70 11.41 -9.82 -12.02
N ASP A 71 12.02 -9.84 -13.21
CA ASP A 71 12.84 -10.97 -13.65
C ASP A 71 14.06 -11.16 -12.74
N LYS A 72 14.74 -10.06 -12.36
CA LYS A 72 15.86 -10.10 -11.41
C LYS A 72 15.46 -10.55 -10.01
N LEU A 73 14.28 -10.17 -9.54
CA LEU A 73 13.75 -10.66 -8.27
C LEU A 73 13.46 -12.17 -8.31
N ARG A 74 13.00 -12.70 -9.45
CA ARG A 74 12.79 -14.14 -9.63
C ARG A 74 14.12 -14.89 -9.63
N GLU A 75 15.12 -14.42 -10.37
CA GLU A 75 16.46 -15.02 -10.34
C GLU A 75 17.04 -15.02 -8.92
N LEU A 76 16.88 -13.92 -8.18
CA LEU A 76 17.32 -13.84 -6.79
C LEU A 76 16.58 -14.85 -5.91
N HIS A 77 15.27 -15.01 -6.10
CA HIS A 77 14.44 -15.98 -5.40
C HIS A 77 14.98 -17.40 -5.59
N GLU A 78 15.22 -17.82 -6.82
CA GLU A 78 15.76 -19.13 -7.19
C GLU A 78 17.14 -19.35 -6.55
N ILE A 79 18.05 -18.39 -6.65
CA ILE A 79 19.39 -18.48 -6.03
C ILE A 79 19.28 -18.60 -4.50
N THR A 80 18.39 -17.83 -3.88
CA THR A 80 18.19 -17.91 -2.42
C THR A 80 17.58 -19.23 -1.98
N GLU A 81 16.69 -19.82 -2.79
CA GLU A 81 16.13 -21.14 -2.53
C GLU A 81 17.22 -22.21 -2.60
N GLU A 82 18.06 -22.19 -3.63
CA GLU A 82 19.21 -23.10 -3.77
C GLU A 82 20.22 -22.96 -2.61
N LEU A 83 20.50 -21.73 -2.18
CA LEU A 83 21.37 -21.47 -1.03
C LEU A 83 20.77 -22.03 0.26
N CYS A 84 19.48 -21.81 0.50
CA CYS A 84 18.78 -22.32 1.66
C CYS A 84 18.72 -23.86 1.67
N GLN A 85 18.50 -24.50 0.52
CA GLN A 85 18.56 -25.96 0.37
C GLN A 85 19.96 -26.50 0.72
N LYS A 86 21.02 -25.86 0.24
CA LYS A 86 22.41 -26.23 0.56
C LYS A 86 22.78 -25.98 2.03
N ALA A 87 22.18 -24.96 2.65
CA ALA A 87 22.39 -24.62 4.05
C ALA A 87 21.50 -25.42 5.03
N GLY A 88 20.55 -26.23 4.52
CA GLY A 88 19.59 -26.98 5.34
C GLY A 88 18.56 -26.10 6.07
N ILE A 89 18.30 -24.90 5.56
CA ILE A 89 17.36 -23.94 6.14
C ILE A 89 16.06 -23.96 5.34
N GLU A 90 14.91 -24.05 6.01
CA GLU A 90 13.59 -23.97 5.37
C GLU A 90 13.37 -22.57 4.79
N TYR A 91 13.38 -22.46 3.47
CA TYR A 91 13.13 -21.21 2.77
C TYR A 91 11.63 -20.93 2.68
N LYS A 92 11.22 -19.71 3.08
CA LYS A 92 9.82 -19.27 2.94
C LYS A 92 9.72 -18.21 1.83
N PRO A 93 9.07 -18.52 0.70
CA PRO A 93 8.84 -17.54 -0.36
C PRO A 93 8.02 -16.36 0.17
N SER A 94 8.30 -15.16 -0.35
CA SER A 94 7.43 -14.01 -0.10
C SER A 94 6.04 -14.25 -0.72
N ARG A 95 5.00 -13.58 -0.20
CA ARG A 95 3.60 -13.72 -0.70
C ARG A 95 3.46 -13.49 -2.21
N PHE A 96 4.40 -12.75 -2.80
CA PHE A 96 4.43 -12.47 -4.23
C PHE A 96 4.77 -13.72 -5.06
N PHE A 97 5.62 -14.61 -4.54
CA PHE A 97 6.01 -15.87 -5.20
C PHE A 97 5.15 -17.06 -4.75
N SER A 98 4.54 -17.02 -3.55
CA SER A 98 3.74 -18.13 -3.03
C SER A 98 2.42 -18.39 -3.79
N ASN A 99 1.89 -17.39 -4.50
CA ASN A 99 0.56 -17.46 -5.12
C ASN A 99 0.61 -17.66 -6.66
N GLY A 100 1.81 -17.86 -7.24
CA GLY A 100 2.01 -17.85 -8.70
C GLY A 100 2.34 -19.19 -9.36
N SER A 101 2.47 -20.29 -8.61
CA SER A 101 2.83 -21.62 -9.16
C SER A 101 1.63 -22.52 -9.50
N GLY A 102 0.40 -21.98 -9.52
CA GLY A 102 -0.84 -22.75 -9.70
C GLY A 102 -1.51 -22.73 -11.07
N GLU A 103 -1.02 -21.97 -12.06
CA GLU A 103 -1.81 -21.67 -13.28
C GLU A 103 -1.15 -22.03 -14.62
N LYS A 104 -0.16 -22.94 -14.64
CA LYS A 104 0.47 -23.42 -15.89
C LYS A 104 0.22 -24.89 -16.25
N SER A 105 -0.88 -25.50 -15.80
CA SER A 105 -1.22 -26.90 -16.16
C SER A 105 -2.60 -27.10 -16.79
N LYS A 106 -3.25 -26.06 -17.30
CA LYS A 106 -4.59 -26.18 -17.94
C LYS A 106 -4.78 -25.42 -19.26
N LEU A 107 -3.72 -25.21 -20.05
CA LEU A 107 -3.87 -24.64 -21.39
C LEU A 107 -3.37 -25.53 -22.55
N ASP A 108 -3.05 -26.80 -22.29
CA ASP A 108 -2.67 -27.78 -23.31
C ASP A 108 -3.51 -29.08 -23.22
N GLN A 109 -4.84 -28.96 -23.13
CA GLN A 109 -5.78 -30.06 -23.41
C GLN A 109 -6.98 -29.56 -24.21
#